data_AF-A0A840YRI8-F1
#
_entry.id   AF-A0A840YRI8-F1
#
_cell.length_a   1.000
_cell.length_b   1.000
_cell.length_c   1.000
_cell.angle_alpha   90.00
_cell.angle_beta   90.00
_cell.angle_gamma   90.00
#
_symmetry.space_group_name_H-M   'P 1'
#
loop_
_entity.id
_entity.type
_entity.pdbx_description
1 polymer ?
#
loop_
_entity_poly.entity_id
_entity_poly.type
_entity_poly.pdbx_seq_one_letter_code
_entity_poly.pdbx_strand_id
1 'polypeptide(L)' 'MAARTLAQFTITTDAEGDYVLHLEDEDGETMEFTASYEQLDLIVEAIEEQLDTDEEDMLGVDDDEDADTEEKE' A
#
# COMPACT_ATOMS: atom_id res chain seq x y z
N MET A 1 18.05 2.22 -3.60
CA MET A 1 16.92 3.17 -3.69
C MET A 1 16.15 3.00 -2.39
N ALA A 2 15.95 4.05 -1.60
CA ALA A 2 15.14 3.92 -0.38
C ALA A 2 13.68 3.74 -0.79
N ALA A 3 12.96 2.83 -0.14
CA ALA A 3 11.51 2.73 -0.30
C ALA A 3 10.85 4.00 0.26
N ARG A 4 9.87 4.54 -0.46
CA ARG A 4 9.04 5.66 0.01
C ARG A 4 7.75 5.11 0.61
N THR A 5 7.45 5.49 1.83
CA THR A 5 6.16 5.17 2.46
C THR A 5 5.08 6.06 1.87
N LEU A 6 3.99 5.45 1.41
CA LEU A 6 2.84 6.16 0.90
C LEU A 6 1.92 6.57 2.06
N ALA A 7 1.58 7.84 2.14
CA ALA A 7 0.59 8.36 3.07
C ALA A 7 -0.82 8.29 2.49
N GLN A 8 -0.99 8.57 1.19
CA GLN A 8 -2.28 8.54 0.52
C GLN A 8 -2.17 8.04 -0.92
N PHE A 9 -3.14 7.20 -1.31
CA PHE A 9 -3.32 6.71 -2.67
C PHE A 9 -4.75 7.01 -3.13
N THR A 10 -4.91 7.71 -4.26
CA THR A 10 -6.23 8.08 -4.81
C THR A 10 -6.28 7.84 -6.31
N ILE A 11 -7.36 7.22 -6.80
CA ILE A 11 -7.60 7.03 -8.23
C ILE A 11 -8.82 7.85 -8.63
N THR A 12 -8.67 8.66 -9.68
CA THR A 12 -9.76 9.41 -10.30
C THR A 12 -9.85 9.10 -11.79
N THR A 13 -11.00 9.40 -12.42
CA THR A 13 -11.13 9.34 -13.89
C THR A 13 -10.97 10.75 -14.44
N ASP A 14 -10.29 10.90 -15.57
CA ASP A 14 -10.23 12.18 -16.26
C ASP A 14 -11.44 12.40 -17.19
N ALA A 15 -11.41 13.50 -17.94
CA ALA A 15 -12.47 13.86 -18.89
C ALA A 15 -12.40 13.06 -20.21
N GLU A 16 -11.28 12.40 -20.49
CA GLU A 16 -11.02 11.60 -21.70
C GLU A 16 -11.34 10.11 -21.48
N GLY A 17 -11.55 9.71 -20.21
CA GLY A 17 -11.90 8.36 -19.78
C GLY A 17 -10.72 7.55 -19.26
N ASP A 18 -9.54 8.15 -19.16
CA ASP A 18 -8.35 7.53 -18.58
C ASP A 18 -8.34 7.71 -17.05
N TYR A 19 -7.51 6.92 -16.36
CA TYR A 19 -7.39 6.92 -14.91
C TYR A 19 -6.17 7.72 -14.46
N VAL A 20 -6.34 8.55 -13.44
CA VAL A 20 -5.27 9.33 -12.83
C VAL A 20 -5.02 8.82 -11.42
N LEU A 21 -3.82 8.32 -11.18
CA LEU A 21 -3.34 7.83 -9.90
C LEU A 21 -2.55 8.94 -9.21
N HIS A 22 -2.97 9.29 -8.01
CA HIS A 22 -2.30 10.24 -7.13
C HIS A 22 -1.70 9.49 -5.95
N LEU A 23 -0.38 9.63 -5.79
CA LEU A 23 0.39 9.04 -4.70
C LEU A 23 1.04 10.14 -3.89
N GLU A 24 0.62 10.31 -2.65
CA GLU A 24 1.23 11.24 -1.69
C GLU A 24 2.11 10.44 -0.71
N ASP A 25 3.35 10.85 -0.53
CA ASP A 25 4.23 10.31 0.50
C ASP A 25 4.06 11.02 1.85
N GLU A 26 4.71 10.51 2.90
CA GLU A 26 4.64 11.10 4.25
C GLU A 26 5.24 12.51 4.34
N ASP A 27 6.08 12.89 3.38
CA ASP A 27 6.66 14.22 3.27
C ASP A 27 5.69 15.22 2.58
N GLY A 28 4.54 14.74 2.11
CA GLY A 28 3.53 15.52 1.38
C GLY A 28 3.88 15.74 -0.09
N GLU A 29 4.84 14.99 -0.65
CA GLU A 29 5.16 15.01 -2.06
C GLU A 29 4.13 14.17 -2.83
N THR A 30 3.40 14.81 -3.74
CA THR A 30 2.43 14.15 -4.61
C THR A 30 3.03 13.81 -5.97
N MET A 31 2.91 12.54 -6.37
CA MET A 31 3.20 12.03 -7.70
C MET A 31 1.90 11.71 -8.42
N GLU A 32 1.79 12.09 -9.69
CA GLU A 32 0.60 11.89 -10.53
C GLU A 32 0.95 11.05 -11.76
N PHE A 33 0.15 10.02 -12.04
CA PHE A 33 0.32 9.12 -13.18
C PHE A 33 -1.00 8.92 -13.92
N THR A 34 -0.97 8.98 -15.25
CA THR A 34 -2.13 8.62 -16.09
C THR A 34 -1.96 7.19 -16.60
N ALA A 35 -3.01 6.40 -16.51
CA ALA A 35 -3.06 5.01 -16.94
C ALA A 35 -4.38 4.71 -17.67
N SER A 36 -4.33 3.85 -18.69
CA SER A 36 -5.55 3.33 -19.32
C SER A 36 -6.21 2.26 -18.43
N TYR A 37 -7.43 1.86 -18.78
CA TYR A 37 -8.15 0.78 -18.08
C TYR A 37 -7.32 -0.52 -18.01
N GLU A 38 -6.73 -0.94 -19.13
CA GLU A 38 -5.91 -2.16 -19.20
C GLU A 38 -4.66 -2.05 -18.31
N GLN A 39 -4.08 -0.86 -18.23
CA GLN A 39 -2.91 -0.63 -17.37
C GLN A 39 -3.30 -0.61 -15.89
N LEU A 40 -4.46 -0.05 -15.55
CA LEU A 40 -4.97 -0.07 -14.19
C LEU A 40 -5.25 -1.50 -13.72
N ASP A 41 -5.81 -2.34 -14.59
CA ASP A 41 -6.04 -3.77 -14.32
C ASP A 41 -4.74 -4.49 -13.95
N LEU A 42 -3.68 -4.29 -14.74
CA LEU A 42 -2.35 -4.84 -14.46
C LEU A 42 -1.74 -4.30 -13.15
N ILE A 43 -1.99 -3.05 -12.81
CA ILE A 43 -1.53 -2.45 -11.55
C ILE A 43 -2.24 -3.10 -10.37
N VAL A 44 -3.55 -3.34 -10.47
CA VAL A 44 -4.33 -4.02 -9.43
C VAL A 44 -3.82 -5.45 -9.24
N GLU A 45 -3.63 -6.21 -10.32
CA GLU A 45 -3.10 -7.59 -10.26
C GLU A 45 -1.74 -7.64 -9.56
N ALA A 46 -0.82 -6.73 -9.89
CA ALA A 46 0.50 -6.68 -9.27
C ALA A 46 0.44 -6.29 -7.77
N ILE A 47 -0.50 -5.43 -7.38
CA ILE A 47 -0.71 -5.07 -5.97
C ILE A 47 -1.27 -6.27 -5.22
N GLU A 48 -2.25 -6.98 -5.77
CA GLU A 48 -2.82 -8.18 -5.15
C GLU A 48 -1.75 -9.28 -4.96
N GLU A 49 -0.92 -9.56 -5.97
CA GLU A 49 0.17 -10.54 -5.87
C GLU A 49 1.19 -10.17 -4.78
N GLN A 50 1.51 -8.88 -4.64
CA GLN A 50 2.40 -8.41 -3.59
C GLN A 50 1.74 -8.51 -2.21
N LEU A 51 0.46 -8.17 -2.09
CA LEU A 51 -0.27 -8.28 -0.82
C LEU A 51 -0.41 -9.74 -0.36
N ASP A 52 -0.65 -10.68 -1.28
CA ASP A 52 -0.69 -12.11 -0.95
C ASP A 52 0.70 -12.61 -0.47
N THR A 53 1.78 -12.10 -1.06
CA THR A 53 3.15 -12.42 -0.63
C THR A 53 3.46 -11.79 0.73
N ASP A 54 3.06 -10.54 0.94
CA ASP A 54 3.27 -9.81 2.19
C ASP A 54 2.34 -10.34 3.31
N GLU A 55 1.19 -10.96 3.01
CA GLU A 55 0.31 -11.61 3.99
C GLU A 55 1.03 -12.78 4.69
N GLU A 56 1.83 -13.57 3.97
CA GLU A 56 2.69 -14.59 4.59
C GLU A 56 3.73 -14.01 5.55
N ASP A 57 4.21 -12.78 5.31
CA ASP A 57 5.17 -12.07 6.19
C ASP A 57 4.49 -11.24 7.31
N MET A 58 3.32 -10.64 7.05
CA MET A 58 2.55 -9.81 7.99
C MET A 58 1.77 -10.63 9.01
N LEU A 59 1.25 -11.81 8.65
CA LEU A 59 0.62 -12.74 9.59
C LEU A 59 1.62 -13.38 10.57
N GLY A 60 2.92 -13.10 10.42
CA GLY A 60 4.00 -13.53 11.31
C GLY A 60 4.36 -12.58 12.46
N VAL A 61 3.68 -11.42 12.60
CA VAL A 61 4.05 -10.38 13.59
C VAL A 61 2.83 -9.89 14.40
N ASP A 62 2.05 -10.80 14.98
CA ASP A 62 1.07 -10.42 16.03
C ASP A 62 0.67 -11.60 16.95
N ASP A 63 1.65 -12.46 17.34
CA ASP A 63 1.38 -13.51 18.34
C ASP A 63 2.52 -13.73 19.36
N ASP A 64 3.30 -12.68 19.66
CA ASP A 64 4.17 -12.65 20.84
C ASP A 64 4.31 -11.19 21.35
N GLU A 65 4.24 -11.00 22.67
CA GLU A 65 4.27 -9.74 23.46
C GLU A 65 2.86 -9.15 23.74
N ASP A 66 2.11 -9.57 24.77
CA ASP A 66 2.42 -9.34 26.19
C ASP A 66 1.75 -10.37 27.11
N ALA A 67 2.52 -11.37 27.55
CA ALA A 67 2.22 -12.21 28.71
C ALA A 67 3.29 -12.01 29.78
N ASP A 68 3.45 -10.78 30.27
CA ASP A 68 4.27 -10.53 31.46
C ASP A 68 3.66 -9.39 32.30
N THR A 69 2.80 -9.76 33.24
CA THR A 69 2.54 -8.92 34.42
C THR A 69 2.72 -9.79 35.65
N GLU A 70 4.00 -9.96 36.01
CA GLU A 70 4.54 -9.94 37.37
C GLU A 70 3.76 -10.70 38.47
N GLU A 71 4.15 -11.95 38.72
CA GLU A 71 4.19 -12.45 40.11
C GLU A 71 5.54 -12.03 40.74
N LYS A 72 5.51 -11.14 41.74
CA LYS A 72 6.49 -11.19 42.84
C LYS A 72 6.11 -10.37 44.09
N GLU A 73 5.95 -11.15 45.17
CA GLU A 73 6.07 -10.87 46.62
C GLU A 73 5.00 -10.04 47.37
#